data_AF-A0A7Y4SH01-F1
#
_entry.id   AF-A0A7Y4SH01-F1
#
_cell.length_a   1.000
_cell.length_b   1.000
_cell.length_c   1.000
_cell.angle_alpha   90.00
_cell.angle_beta   90.00
_cell.angle_gamma   90.00
#
_symmetry.space_group_name_H-M   'P 1'
#
loop_
_entity.id
_entity.type
_entity.pdbx_description
1 polymer ?
#
loop_
_entity_poly.entity_id
_entity_poly.type
_entity_poly.pdbx_seq_one_letter_code
_entity_poly.pdbx_strand_id
1 'polypeptide(L)'
;MSDTDSNRVLVFNSFPTSNGISADVVLGQADFTSNVFGTTNYNFESSSTSSVSSNGTQIFVADYYNNRVMVWNAWPTGNGVPADRVLGQPNFTSSTSNVTATGLNNPNSVSVSSQYLLVTDRGSNRVLIWRTQ
;
A
#
# COMPACT_ATOMS: atom_id res chain seq x y z
N MET A 1 -1.48 3.72 -10.14
CA MET A 1 -0.88 2.57 -10.86
C MET A 1 0.25 2.05 -10.01
N SER A 2 0.30 0.76 -9.71
CA SER A 2 1.42 0.12 -9.00
C SER A 2 2.47 -0.32 -10.03
N ASP A 3 3.68 0.20 -9.91
CA ASP A 3 4.83 -0.23 -10.72
C ASP A 3 5.52 -1.35 -9.95
N THR A 4 5.12 -2.59 -10.24
CA THR A 4 5.45 -3.79 -9.45
C THR A 4 6.93 -4.12 -9.35
N ASP A 5 7.80 -3.48 -10.15
CA ASP A 5 9.26 -3.69 -10.08
C ASP A 5 10.01 -2.49 -9.49
N SER A 6 9.32 -1.37 -9.24
CA SER A 6 9.94 -0.14 -8.72
C SER A 6 9.61 0.15 -7.26
N ASN A 7 8.98 -0.79 -6.54
CA ASN A 7 8.68 -0.68 -5.10
C ASN A 7 8.03 0.67 -4.75
N ARG A 8 7.10 1.12 -5.60
CA ARG A 8 6.56 2.48 -5.53
C ARG A 8 5.12 2.56 -6.01
N VAL A 9 4.42 3.52 -5.43
CA VAL A 9 3.09 3.95 -5.89
C VAL A 9 3.21 5.36 -6.44
N LEU A 10 2.83 5.52 -7.71
CA LEU A 10 2.80 6.80 -8.40
C LEU A 10 1.41 7.43 -8.24
N VAL A 11 1.39 8.66 -7.72
CA VAL A 11 0.18 9.44 -7.47
C VAL A 11 0.12 10.58 -8.49
N PHE A 12 -1.03 10.67 -9.15
CA PHE A 12 -1.37 11.71 -10.11
C PHE A 12 -2.55 12.49 -9.54
N ASN A 13 -2.37 13.79 -9.30
CA ASN A 13 -3.37 14.68 -8.71
C ASN A 13 -4.42 15.15 -9.73
N SER A 14 -4.15 14.95 -11.02
CA SER A 14 -5.07 15.27 -12.11
C SER A 14 -5.15 14.13 -13.12
N PHE A 15 -6.31 13.97 -13.75
CA PHE A 15 -6.47 13.01 -14.83
C PHE A 15 -5.58 13.41 -16.03
N PRO A 16 -4.80 12.48 -16.62
CA PRO A 16 -3.94 12.78 -17.74
C PRO A 16 -4.71 13.32 -18.94
N THR A 17 -4.32 14.48 -19.47
CA THR A 17 -4.85 15.05 -20.71
C THR A 17 -3.95 14.80 -21.92
N SER A 18 -2.75 14.28 -21.69
CA SER A 18 -1.79 13.88 -22.71
C SER A 18 -0.96 12.68 -22.24
N ASN A 19 -0.31 12.00 -23.18
CA ASN A 19 0.58 10.88 -22.87
C ASN A 19 1.90 11.38 -22.28
N GLY A 20 2.47 10.61 -21.35
CA GLY A 20 3.81 10.88 -20.80
C GLY A 20 3.87 11.95 -19.72
N ILE A 21 2.76 12.30 -19.07
CA ILE A 21 2.80 13.20 -17.92
C ILE A 21 3.54 12.54 -16.74
N SER A 22 4.33 13.35 -16.03
CA SER A 22 4.98 12.93 -14.80
C SER A 22 3.96 12.75 -13.68
N ALA A 23 4.24 11.83 -12.77
CA ALA A 23 3.52 11.75 -11.51
C ALA A 23 3.87 12.94 -10.61
N ASP A 24 2.92 13.32 -9.75
CA ASP A 24 3.10 14.44 -8.81
C ASP A 24 3.79 13.99 -7.53
N VAL A 25 3.46 12.77 -7.08
CA VAL A 25 3.95 12.21 -5.82
C VAL A 25 4.34 10.74 -5.98
N VAL A 26 5.38 10.32 -5.27
CA VAL A 26 5.76 8.93 -5.09
C VAL A 26 5.67 8.51 -3.62
N LEU A 27 4.97 7.41 -3.36
CA LEU A 27 5.00 6.68 -2.09
C LEU A 27 5.89 5.45 -2.23
N GLY A 28 6.49 4.97 -1.14
CA GLY A 28 7.45 3.86 -1.19
C GLY A 28 8.92 4.32 -1.24
N GLN A 29 9.16 5.54 -1.71
CA GLN A 29 10.49 6.06 -2.03
C GLN A 29 10.61 7.54 -1.66
N ALA A 30 11.84 8.00 -1.40
CA ALA A 30 12.11 9.41 -1.10
C ALA A 30 11.90 10.32 -2.33
N ASP A 31 12.10 9.78 -3.53
CA ASP A 31 12.00 10.47 -4.82
C ASP A 31 11.73 9.48 -5.95
N PHE A 32 11.59 9.97 -7.19
CA PHE A 32 11.25 9.16 -8.37
C PHE A 32 12.37 8.26 -8.90
N THR A 33 13.58 8.38 -8.36
CA THR A 33 14.81 7.69 -8.81
C THR A 33 15.38 6.71 -7.78
N SER A 34 15.05 6.91 -6.50
CA SER A 34 15.41 6.02 -5.41
C SER A 34 14.75 4.63 -5.56
N ASN A 35 15.47 3.58 -5.16
CA ASN A 35 14.99 2.20 -5.13
C ASN A 35 15.47 1.49 -3.86
N VAL A 36 14.93 1.91 -2.72
CA VAL A 36 15.23 1.32 -1.41
C VAL A 36 14.01 0.49 -0.97
N PHE A 37 14.26 -0.76 -0.61
CA PHE A 37 13.26 -1.69 -0.09
C PHE A 37 13.46 -1.93 1.41
N GLY A 38 12.39 -2.33 2.11
CA GLY A 38 12.46 -2.78 3.49
C GLY A 38 11.14 -2.66 4.25
N THR A 39 11.22 -2.75 5.58
CA THR A 39 10.08 -2.79 6.49
C THR A 39 9.83 -1.46 7.21
N THR A 40 10.22 -0.32 6.64
CA THR A 40 9.94 0.98 7.28
C THR A 40 8.48 1.38 7.13
N ASN A 41 8.10 2.50 7.73
CA ASN A 41 6.78 3.10 7.56
C ASN A 41 6.61 3.85 6.24
N TYR A 42 7.62 3.90 5.36
CA TYR A 42 7.48 4.51 4.04
C TYR A 42 7.94 3.60 2.89
N ASN A 43 8.86 2.67 3.12
CA ASN A 43 9.33 1.73 2.08
C ASN A 43 8.41 0.53 1.92
N PHE A 44 8.33 0.02 0.70
CA PHE A 44 7.78 -1.29 0.38
C PHE A 44 8.90 -2.33 0.26
N GLU A 45 8.57 -3.62 0.32
CA GLU A 45 9.54 -4.68 0.00
C GLU A 45 9.77 -4.84 -1.51
N SER A 46 10.86 -5.51 -1.89
CA SER A 46 11.18 -5.73 -3.32
C SER A 46 10.05 -6.46 -4.05
N SER A 47 9.59 -5.86 -5.14
CA SER A 47 8.46 -6.28 -5.97
C SER A 47 7.17 -6.60 -5.21
N SER A 48 6.88 -5.87 -4.13
CA SER A 48 5.81 -6.22 -3.21
C SER A 48 4.52 -5.42 -3.37
N THR A 49 4.52 -4.30 -4.10
CA THR A 49 3.33 -3.46 -4.27
C THR A 49 2.33 -4.13 -5.22
N SER A 50 1.52 -5.05 -4.71
CA SER A 50 0.64 -5.89 -5.52
C SER A 50 -0.72 -5.24 -5.81
N SER A 51 -1.14 -4.26 -5.02
CA SER A 51 -2.42 -3.59 -5.17
C SER A 51 -2.47 -2.24 -4.45
N VAL A 52 -3.17 -1.27 -5.05
CA VAL A 52 -3.47 0.04 -4.46
C VAL A 52 -4.97 0.32 -4.59
N SER A 53 -5.58 0.85 -3.53
CA SER A 53 -6.98 1.29 -3.54
C SER A 53 -7.16 2.56 -2.72
N SER A 54 -8.15 3.37 -3.05
CA SER A 54 -8.44 4.63 -2.34
C SER A 54 -9.94 4.86 -2.27
N ASN A 55 -10.38 5.45 -1.15
CA ASN A 55 -11.75 5.95 -0.96
C ASN A 55 -11.86 7.47 -1.20
N GLY A 56 -10.82 8.09 -1.78
CA GLY A 56 -10.73 9.54 -2.01
C GLY A 56 -10.09 10.32 -0.86
N THR A 57 -10.10 9.80 0.36
CA THR A 57 -9.45 10.42 1.53
C THR A 57 -8.24 9.65 2.04
N GLN A 58 -8.28 8.33 1.90
CA GLN A 58 -7.26 7.40 2.37
C GLN A 58 -6.72 6.61 1.19
N ILE A 59 -5.48 6.14 1.32
CA ILE A 59 -4.84 5.25 0.36
C ILE A 59 -4.42 3.99 1.10
N PHE A 60 -4.71 2.84 0.49
CA PHE A 60 -4.36 1.52 1.00
C PHE A 60 -3.47 0.84 -0.03
N VAL A 61 -2.31 0.34 0.41
CA VAL A 61 -1.35 -0.34 -0.46
C VAL A 61 -1.00 -1.69 0.14
N ALA A 62 -1.20 -2.76 -0.62
CA ALA A 62 -0.76 -4.10 -0.24
C ALA A 62 0.74 -4.23 -0.47
N ASP A 63 1.47 -4.55 0.60
CA ASP A 63 2.91 -4.82 0.60
C ASP A 63 3.11 -6.32 0.82
N TYR A 64 3.07 -7.04 -0.31
CA TYR A 64 2.87 -8.48 -0.41
C TYR A 64 3.88 -9.30 0.39
N TYR A 65 5.18 -9.02 0.24
CA TYR A 65 6.24 -9.78 0.91
C TYR A 65 6.45 -9.38 2.36
N ASN A 66 6.08 -8.15 2.74
CA ASN A 66 6.05 -7.73 4.15
C ASN A 66 4.78 -8.16 4.88
N ASN A 67 3.88 -8.90 4.23
CA ASN A 67 2.68 -9.44 4.86
C ASN A 67 1.84 -8.36 5.55
N ARG A 68 1.69 -7.20 4.89
CA ARG A 68 1.02 -6.03 5.46
C ARG A 68 0.25 -5.21 4.43
N VAL A 69 -0.66 -4.37 4.93
CA VAL A 69 -1.26 -3.28 4.15
C VAL A 69 -0.87 -1.96 4.81
N MET A 70 -0.26 -1.06 4.04
CA MET A 70 0.09 0.29 4.47
C MET A 70 -1.08 1.23 4.20
N VAL A 71 -1.37 2.12 5.15
CA VAL A 71 -2.50 3.04 5.08
C VAL A 71 -2.05 4.48 5.31
N TRP A 72 -2.37 5.34 4.35
CA TRP A 72 -2.30 6.80 4.50
C TRP A 72 -3.71 7.32 4.78
N ASN A 73 -3.88 8.07 5.86
CA ASN A 73 -5.17 8.62 6.29
C ASN A 73 -5.53 9.95 5.60
N ALA A 74 -4.58 10.52 4.86
CA ALA A 74 -4.75 11.72 4.06
C ALA A 74 -4.14 11.51 2.67
N TRP A 75 -4.63 12.28 1.70
CA TRP A 75 -4.02 12.34 0.39
C TRP A 75 -2.60 12.92 0.50
N PRO A 76 -1.58 12.24 -0.03
CA PRO A 76 -0.19 12.67 0.15
C PRO A 76 0.10 13.92 -0.70
N THR A 77 0.76 14.90 -0.09
CA THR A 77 1.11 16.18 -0.73
C THR A 77 2.60 16.30 -1.07
N GLY A 78 3.36 15.23 -0.90
CA GLY A 78 4.80 15.19 -1.16
C GLY A 78 5.34 13.77 -1.27
N ASN A 79 6.57 13.64 -1.75
CA ASN A 79 7.24 12.34 -1.89
C ASN A 79 7.64 11.77 -0.53
N GLY A 80 7.70 10.44 -0.43
CA GLY A 80 8.22 9.75 0.75
C GLY A 80 7.40 9.98 2.01
N VAL A 81 6.13 10.40 1.88
CA VAL A 81 5.23 10.56 3.03
C VAL A 81 5.06 9.20 3.71
N PRO A 82 5.33 9.08 5.03
CA PRO A 82 5.16 7.82 5.74
C PRO A 82 3.68 7.45 5.84
N ALA A 83 3.39 6.15 5.82
CA ALA A 83 2.08 5.63 6.15
C ALA A 83 1.75 5.87 7.62
N ASP A 84 0.48 6.14 7.89
CA ASP A 84 -0.03 6.41 9.23
C ASP A 84 -0.35 5.13 10.00
N ARG A 85 -0.73 4.06 9.28
CA ARG A 85 -1.10 2.77 9.89
C ARG A 85 -0.60 1.60 9.06
N VAL A 86 -0.51 0.47 9.74
CA VAL A 86 -0.21 -0.83 9.16
C VAL A 86 -1.26 -1.84 9.61
N LEU A 87 -1.77 -2.62 8.67
CA LEU A 87 -2.65 -3.77 8.93
C LEU A 87 -1.88 -5.05 8.66
N GLY A 88 -2.21 -6.13 9.38
CA GLY A 88 -1.52 -7.43 9.23
C GLY A 88 -0.28 -7.60 10.09
N GLN A 89 0.25 -6.52 10.67
CA GLN A 89 1.48 -6.51 11.47
C GLN A 89 1.32 -5.65 12.73
N PRO A 90 2.04 -5.96 13.83
CA PRO A 90 1.97 -5.19 15.08
C PRO A 90 2.66 -3.82 14.99
N ASN A 91 3.58 -3.64 14.04
CA ASN A 91 4.31 -2.42 13.77
C ASN A 91 4.84 -2.45 12.33
N PHE A 92 5.37 -1.32 11.85
CA PHE A 92 5.87 -1.24 10.47
C PHE A 92 7.06 -2.18 10.22
N THR A 93 7.98 -2.31 11.18
CA THR A 93 9.22 -3.08 11.03
C THR A 93 9.05 -4.60 11.04
N SER A 94 7.87 -5.09 11.42
CA SER A 94 7.54 -6.51 11.43
C SER A 94 7.01 -6.95 10.07
N SER A 95 7.43 -8.13 9.62
CA SER A 95 7.04 -8.69 8.32
C SER A 95 6.69 -10.17 8.36
N THR A 96 6.64 -10.78 9.55
CA THR A 96 6.36 -12.21 9.69
C THR A 96 4.91 -12.50 9.33
N SER A 97 4.68 -13.44 8.42
CA SER A 97 3.32 -13.85 8.06
C SER A 97 2.61 -14.50 9.25
N ASN A 98 1.32 -14.26 9.36
CA ASN A 98 0.51 -14.84 10.43
C ASN A 98 -0.95 -15.03 9.98
N VAL A 99 -1.55 -16.15 10.36
CA VAL A 99 -2.93 -16.55 10.01
C VAL A 99 -3.96 -16.19 11.10
N THR A 100 -3.54 -15.47 12.16
CA THR A 100 -4.44 -14.97 13.21
C THR A 100 -5.48 -13.99 12.66
N ALA A 101 -6.48 -13.62 13.47
CA ALA A 101 -7.54 -12.70 13.07
C ALA A 101 -7.05 -11.32 12.61
N THR A 102 -5.84 -10.92 13.02
CA THR A 102 -5.25 -9.61 12.69
C THR A 102 -3.99 -9.71 11.83
N GLY A 103 -3.49 -10.93 11.58
CA GLY A 103 -2.33 -11.18 10.74
C GLY A 103 -2.67 -11.21 9.26
N LEU A 104 -1.67 -11.03 8.40
CA LEU A 104 -1.77 -11.30 6.97
C LEU A 104 -0.63 -12.24 6.54
N ASN A 105 -0.83 -12.91 5.42
CA ASN A 105 0.09 -13.82 4.77
C ASN A 105 -0.02 -13.61 3.26
N ASN A 106 0.91 -12.83 2.72
CA ASN A 106 0.96 -12.46 1.31
C ASN A 106 -0.34 -11.82 0.79
N PRO A 107 -0.77 -10.67 1.36
CA PRO A 107 -1.97 -9.99 0.91
C PRO A 107 -1.79 -9.53 -0.53
N ASN A 108 -2.66 -9.96 -1.44
CA ASN A 108 -2.47 -9.74 -2.87
C ASN A 108 -3.26 -8.55 -3.39
N SER A 109 -4.51 -8.40 -2.96
CA SER A 109 -5.41 -7.35 -3.44
C SER A 109 -6.05 -6.61 -2.28
N VAL A 110 -6.19 -5.30 -2.44
CA VAL A 110 -6.94 -4.42 -1.56
C VAL A 110 -8.02 -3.70 -2.35
N SER A 111 -9.23 -3.65 -1.79
CA SER A 111 -10.35 -2.91 -2.36
C SER A 111 -11.08 -2.16 -1.26
N VAL A 112 -11.29 -0.86 -1.46
CA VAL A 112 -11.99 -0.02 -0.49
C VAL A 112 -13.22 0.64 -1.12
N SER A 113 -14.25 0.80 -0.30
CA SER A 113 -15.49 1.52 -0.57
C SER A 113 -15.76 2.49 0.60
N SER A 114 -16.88 3.21 0.56
CA SER A 114 -17.31 4.04 1.69
C SER A 114 -17.71 3.23 2.93
N GLN A 115 -17.97 1.92 2.80
CA GLN A 115 -18.45 1.07 3.91
C GLN A 115 -17.46 -0.01 4.32
N TYR A 116 -16.66 -0.50 3.38
CA TYR A 116 -15.82 -1.67 3.60
C TYR A 116 -14.44 -1.52 2.98
N LEU A 117 -13.44 -2.01 3.71
CA LEU A 117 -12.13 -2.39 3.20
C LEU A 117 -12.06 -3.91 3.14
N LEU A 118 -11.71 -4.45 1.97
CA LEU A 118 -11.51 -5.86 1.73
C LEU A 118 -10.04 -6.10 1.39
N VAL A 119 -9.44 -7.10 2.04
CA VAL A 119 -8.06 -7.53 1.75
C VAL A 119 -8.06 -9.02 1.46
N THR A 120 -7.55 -9.42 0.31
CA THR A 120 -7.37 -10.84 -0.03
C THR A 120 -6.06 -11.33 0.59
N ASP A 121 -6.17 -12.21 1.57
CA ASP A 121 -5.05 -12.78 2.31
C ASP A 121 -4.66 -14.12 1.68
N ARG A 122 -3.91 -14.04 0.58
CA ARG A 122 -3.73 -15.14 -0.38
C ARG A 122 -3.10 -16.38 0.27
N GLY A 123 -2.06 -16.20 1.07
CA GLY A 123 -1.38 -17.30 1.75
C GLY A 123 -2.24 -17.98 2.82
N SER A 124 -3.30 -17.32 3.27
CA SER A 124 -4.26 -17.83 4.26
C SER A 124 -5.58 -18.30 3.65
N ASN A 125 -5.74 -18.26 2.31
CA ASN A 125 -6.98 -18.61 1.60
C ASN A 125 -8.25 -17.92 2.14
N ARG A 126 -8.15 -16.64 2.54
CA ARG A 126 -9.27 -15.90 3.13
C ARG A 126 -9.36 -14.45 2.64
N VAL A 127 -10.47 -13.81 2.96
CA VAL A 127 -10.68 -12.37 2.80
C VAL A 127 -10.96 -11.77 4.17
N LEU A 128 -10.22 -10.73 4.54
CA LEU A 128 -10.50 -9.95 5.74
C LEU A 128 -11.33 -8.72 5.34
N ILE A 129 -12.33 -8.41 6.15
CA ILE A 129 -13.27 -7.29 5.90
C ILE A 129 -13.29 -6.40 7.13
N TRP A 130 -13.00 -5.11 6.94
CA TRP A 130 -13.17 -4.07 7.95
C TRP A 130 -14.29 -3.14 7.53
N ARG A 131 -15.05 -2.63 8.51
CA ARG A 131 -15.94 -1.48 8.29
C ARG A 131 -15.11 -0.20 8.25
N THR A 132 -15.28 0.60 7.21
CA THR A 132 -14.77 1.98 7.16
C THR A 132 -15.76 2.85 7.92
N GLN A 133 -15.27 3.70 8.82
CA GLN A 133 -16.11 4.61 9.60
C GLN A 133 -16.59 5.79 8.75
#